data_AF-A0A519TXC5-F1
#
_entry.id   AF-A0A519TXC5-F1
#
_cell.length_a   1.000
_cell.length_b   1.000
_cell.length_c   1.000
_cell.angle_alpha   90.00
_cell.angle_beta   90.00
_cell.angle_gamma   90.00
#
_symmetry.space_group_name_H-M   'P 1'
#
loop_
_entity.id
_entity.type
_entity.pdbx_description
1 polymer ?
#
loop_
_entity_poly.entity_id
_entity_poly.type
_entity_poly.pdbx_seq_one_letter_code
_entity_poly.pdbx_strand_id
1 'polypeptide(L)'
;MDLTRELTGLIGRPENETLEYKAVLPPSRVVAKIICAFANTEGGFLILGVTDDLQVNGLSDDLHANEITHKAIDLLSPQPVVTYQYFTHQGKRLYAIKVTKSTEKMFLQGVDYKRVGINIIQIDPPAHRFNSRGYSRLSTLSQSLEFGKANSTGSKIKFAEHYQRILKIFDDMGLFLYPAGPDQVTDNPEGLVLARILFSSFVDNFETYMSDLLYEIYLSNSNLLKSKQTVTIEEVLNCADMQEFVKYCSRQKVLKLGKGSVKGFVNDNKEISQLGVVEQHEVSEIEKIMQIRHLYAHRNGVIDDKFLLYYPGLYNVNEIHSMTIAESCEKLEYLTNIVAKLDKAAVMKYHLASN
;
A
#
# COMPACT_ATOMS: atom_id res chain seq x y z
N MET A 1 14.52 -10.90 -38.66
CA MET A 1 14.65 -12.35 -38.38
C MET A 1 13.24 -12.91 -38.29
N ASP A 2 12.96 -14.01 -38.99
CA ASP A 2 11.64 -14.64 -38.98
C ASP A 2 11.43 -15.37 -37.64
N LEU A 3 10.71 -14.72 -36.72
CA LEU A 3 10.41 -15.20 -35.37
C LEU A 3 9.75 -16.58 -35.38
N THR A 4 9.09 -16.94 -36.48
CA THR A 4 8.38 -18.21 -36.68
C THR A 4 9.31 -19.42 -36.54
N ARG A 5 10.54 -19.36 -37.06
CA ARG A 5 11.54 -20.45 -36.95
C ARG A 5 12.09 -20.60 -35.54
N GLU A 6 12.26 -19.49 -34.83
CA GLU A 6 12.72 -19.48 -33.44
C GLU A 6 11.67 -20.12 -32.52
N LEU A 7 10.38 -19.81 -32.75
CA LEU A 7 9.26 -20.31 -31.95
C LEU A 7 9.01 -21.81 -32.12
N THR A 8 9.18 -22.35 -33.33
CA THR A 8 8.90 -23.77 -33.61
C THR A 8 9.85 -24.72 -32.87
N GLY A 9 11.11 -24.31 -32.66
CA GLY A 9 12.10 -25.07 -31.89
C GLY A 9 11.98 -24.90 -30.37
N LEU A 10 11.12 -23.99 -29.92
CA LEU A 10 10.97 -23.57 -28.53
C LEU A 10 9.74 -24.21 -27.87
N ILE A 11 8.66 -24.47 -28.64
CA ILE A 11 7.48 -25.20 -28.19
C ILE A 11 7.84 -26.64 -27.80
N GLY A 12 7.33 -27.09 -26.64
CA GLY A 12 7.54 -28.43 -26.13
C GLY A 12 8.76 -28.57 -25.22
N ARG A 13 9.49 -27.48 -24.97
CA ARG A 13 10.50 -27.41 -23.91
C ARG A 13 9.81 -27.12 -22.57
N PRO A 14 10.37 -27.59 -21.43
CA PRO A 14 9.85 -27.18 -20.13
C PRO A 14 10.04 -25.68 -19.91
N GLU A 15 9.14 -25.08 -19.11
CA GLU A 15 9.27 -23.69 -18.67
C GLU A 15 10.59 -23.46 -17.93
N ASN A 16 11.10 -22.23 -18.05
CA ASN A 16 12.34 -21.83 -17.40
C ASN A 16 12.39 -20.30 -17.21
N GLU A 17 13.59 -19.77 -16.99
CA GLU A 17 13.86 -18.35 -16.77
C GLU A 17 13.59 -17.48 -18.00
N THR A 18 13.45 -18.07 -19.18
CA THR A 18 13.26 -17.37 -20.47
C THR A 18 12.03 -17.86 -21.23
N LEU A 19 11.23 -18.74 -20.64
CA LEU A 19 10.07 -19.35 -21.30
C LEU A 19 8.94 -19.60 -20.30
N GLU A 20 7.77 -19.06 -20.63
CA GLU A 20 6.53 -19.27 -19.89
C GLU A 20 5.37 -19.56 -20.86
N TYR A 21 4.52 -20.50 -20.48
CA TYR A 21 3.31 -20.87 -21.19
C TYR A 21 2.06 -20.40 -20.44
N LYS A 22 1.01 -20.10 -21.20
CA LYS A 22 -0.35 -19.97 -20.69
C LYS A 22 -1.34 -20.58 -21.67
N ALA A 23 -2.29 -21.36 -21.17
CA ALA A 23 -3.32 -21.97 -22.00
C ALA A 23 -4.24 -20.91 -22.65
N VAL A 24 -4.49 -19.80 -21.95
CA VAL A 24 -5.36 -18.70 -22.35
C VAL A 24 -4.67 -17.36 -22.15
N LEU A 25 -5.18 -16.31 -22.80
CA LEU A 25 -4.70 -14.94 -22.60
C LEU A 25 -5.13 -14.43 -21.20
N PRO A 26 -4.19 -14.16 -20.28
CA PRO A 26 -4.52 -13.64 -18.97
C PRO A 26 -4.80 -12.12 -19.04
N PRO A 27 -5.32 -11.52 -17.94
CA PRO A 27 -5.49 -10.07 -17.87
C PRO A 27 -4.19 -9.30 -18.10
N SER A 28 -4.28 -8.07 -18.61
CA SER A 28 -3.12 -7.24 -18.98
C SER A 28 -2.12 -7.06 -17.84
N ARG A 29 -2.57 -6.95 -16.59
CA ARG A 29 -1.70 -6.83 -15.41
C ARG A 29 -0.82 -8.08 -15.19
N VAL A 30 -1.35 -9.27 -15.47
CA VAL A 30 -0.59 -10.53 -15.36
C VAL A 30 0.44 -10.60 -16.48
N VAL A 31 0.05 -10.27 -17.71
CA VAL A 31 0.98 -10.17 -18.84
C VAL A 31 2.10 -9.15 -18.54
N ALA A 32 1.75 -7.98 -18.00
CA ALA A 32 2.70 -6.94 -17.65
C ALA A 32 3.72 -7.42 -16.60
N LYS A 33 3.25 -8.18 -15.59
CA LYS A 33 4.13 -8.77 -14.56
C LYS A 33 5.16 -9.72 -15.18
N ILE A 34 4.74 -10.56 -16.12
CA ILE A 34 5.63 -11.50 -16.83
C ILE A 34 6.63 -10.72 -17.69
N ILE A 35 6.16 -9.73 -18.46
CA ILE A 35 7.03 -8.88 -19.29
C ILE A 35 8.07 -8.14 -18.42
N CYS A 36 7.65 -7.56 -17.30
CA CYS A 36 8.54 -6.88 -16.35
C CYS A 36 9.62 -7.84 -15.83
N ALA A 37 9.23 -9.05 -15.41
CA ALA A 37 10.16 -10.04 -14.88
C ALA A 37 11.19 -10.51 -15.91
N PHE A 38 10.78 -10.75 -17.16
CA PHE A 38 11.69 -11.10 -18.24
C PHE A 38 12.62 -9.95 -18.60
N ALA A 39 12.10 -8.73 -18.75
CA ALA A 39 12.92 -7.57 -19.10
C ALA A 39 13.99 -7.28 -18.04
N ASN A 40 13.70 -7.51 -16.75
CA ASN A 40 14.63 -7.34 -15.64
C ASN A 40 15.64 -8.48 -15.45
N THR A 41 15.55 -9.53 -16.26
CA THR A 41 16.42 -10.72 -16.19
C THR A 41 17.11 -10.96 -17.53
N GLU A 42 16.87 -12.09 -18.19
CA GLU A 42 17.55 -12.46 -19.44
C GLU A 42 16.67 -12.23 -20.69
N GLY A 43 15.54 -11.55 -20.53
CA GLY A 43 14.47 -11.55 -21.53
C GLY A 43 13.74 -12.89 -21.56
N GLY A 44 12.91 -13.10 -22.59
CA GLY A 44 12.23 -14.38 -22.74
C GLY A 44 11.03 -14.36 -23.66
N PHE A 45 10.30 -15.48 -23.63
CA PHE A 45 9.13 -15.75 -24.42
C PHE A 45 7.95 -16.11 -23.52
N LEU A 46 6.85 -15.37 -23.68
CA LEU A 46 5.54 -15.79 -23.20
C LEU A 46 4.74 -16.34 -24.39
N ILE A 47 4.36 -17.62 -24.32
CA ILE A 47 3.62 -18.32 -25.37
C ILE A 47 2.20 -18.63 -24.87
N LEU A 48 1.21 -18.13 -25.59
CA LEU A 48 -0.20 -18.33 -25.29
C LEU A 48 -0.82 -19.40 -26.20
N GLY A 49 -1.71 -20.22 -25.63
CA GLY A 49 -2.39 -21.33 -26.31
C GLY A 49 -1.74 -22.69 -26.07
N VAL A 50 -0.87 -22.81 -25.07
CA VAL A 50 -0.21 -24.06 -24.65
C VAL A 50 -0.47 -24.28 -23.17
N THR A 51 -0.89 -25.48 -22.77
CA THR A 51 -1.15 -25.81 -21.36
C THR A 51 0.15 -26.05 -20.59
N ASP A 52 0.04 -26.11 -19.26
CA ASP A 52 1.17 -26.39 -18.38
C ASP A 52 1.79 -27.79 -18.66
N ASP A 53 0.96 -28.76 -19.07
CA ASP A 53 1.39 -30.08 -19.56
C ASP A 53 1.95 -30.08 -21.00
N LEU A 54 2.29 -28.91 -21.55
CA LEU A 54 2.84 -28.68 -22.89
C LEU A 54 1.93 -29.13 -24.05
N GLN A 55 0.62 -29.26 -23.81
CA GLN A 55 -0.35 -29.55 -24.86
C GLN A 55 -0.73 -28.29 -25.62
N VAL A 56 -0.65 -28.34 -26.94
CA VAL A 56 -1.00 -27.21 -27.81
C VAL A 56 -2.52 -27.16 -27.92
N ASN A 57 -3.18 -26.22 -27.24
CA ASN A 57 -4.63 -26.03 -27.29
C ASN A 57 -5.05 -25.11 -28.43
N GLY A 58 -4.24 -24.09 -28.73
CA GLY A 58 -4.60 -23.01 -29.64
C GLY A 58 -5.43 -21.93 -28.95
N LEU A 59 -5.55 -20.79 -29.62
CA LEU A 59 -6.35 -19.65 -29.21
C LEU A 59 -7.54 -19.49 -30.16
N SER A 60 -8.66 -18.98 -29.63
CA SER A 60 -9.82 -18.62 -30.44
C SER A 60 -9.49 -17.50 -31.42
N ASP A 61 -10.14 -17.49 -32.58
CA ASP A 61 -9.92 -16.47 -33.61
C ASP A 61 -10.39 -15.07 -33.18
N ASP A 62 -11.39 -15.00 -32.30
CA ASP A 62 -11.96 -13.78 -31.73
C ASP A 62 -11.09 -13.15 -30.62
N LEU A 63 -9.95 -13.77 -30.28
CA LEU A 63 -9.12 -13.31 -29.17
C LEU A 63 -8.23 -12.12 -29.59
N HIS A 64 -8.45 -10.95 -28.98
CA HIS A 64 -7.68 -9.73 -29.21
C HIS A 64 -6.39 -9.62 -28.36
N ALA A 65 -5.43 -10.53 -28.57
CA ALA A 65 -4.19 -10.58 -27.76
C ALA A 65 -3.30 -9.32 -27.90
N ASN A 66 -3.33 -8.66 -29.05
CA ASN A 66 -2.60 -7.41 -29.28
C ASN A 66 -3.03 -6.30 -28.31
N GLU A 67 -4.33 -6.10 -28.10
CA GLU A 67 -4.84 -5.02 -27.23
C GLU A 67 -4.45 -5.22 -25.76
N ILE A 68 -4.55 -6.46 -25.28
CA ILE A 68 -4.14 -6.81 -23.92
C ILE A 68 -2.63 -6.66 -23.75
N THR A 69 -1.84 -7.02 -24.77
CA THR A 69 -0.38 -6.87 -24.76
C THR A 69 0.02 -5.39 -24.77
N HIS A 70 -0.65 -4.56 -25.56
CA HIS A 70 -0.46 -3.09 -25.52
C HIS A 70 -0.78 -2.52 -24.14
N LYS A 71 -1.95 -2.83 -23.58
CA LYS A 71 -2.32 -2.41 -22.22
C LYS A 71 -1.32 -2.90 -21.17
N ALA A 72 -0.72 -4.09 -21.37
CA ALA A 72 0.29 -4.62 -20.47
C ALA A 72 1.59 -3.79 -20.52
N ILE A 73 2.03 -3.40 -21.72
CA ILE A 73 3.21 -2.55 -21.93
C ILE A 73 2.99 -1.16 -21.33
N ASP A 74 1.79 -0.58 -21.48
CA ASP A 74 1.45 0.75 -20.93
C ASP A 74 1.49 0.82 -19.39
N LEU A 75 1.38 -0.32 -18.70
CA LEU A 75 1.49 -0.40 -17.24
C LEU A 75 2.95 -0.39 -16.74
N LEU A 76 3.92 -0.50 -17.66
CA LEU A 76 5.35 -0.61 -17.35
C LEU A 76 6.07 0.73 -17.55
N SER A 77 6.97 1.03 -16.63
CA SER A 77 7.82 2.22 -16.69
C SER A 77 9.25 1.84 -16.28
N PRO A 78 10.27 2.13 -17.10
CA PRO A 78 10.19 2.58 -18.50
C PRO A 78 9.49 1.55 -19.42
N GLN A 79 9.18 1.94 -20.67
CA GLN A 79 8.55 1.01 -21.62
C GLN A 79 9.58 0.00 -22.16
N PRO A 80 9.33 -1.33 -22.04
CA PRO A 80 10.26 -2.35 -22.51
C PRO A 80 10.20 -2.55 -24.03
N VAL A 81 11.28 -3.12 -24.59
CA VAL A 81 11.30 -3.56 -25.99
C VAL A 81 10.66 -4.94 -26.10
N VAL A 82 9.47 -4.99 -26.68
CA VAL A 82 8.66 -6.20 -26.84
C VAL A 82 8.27 -6.40 -28.30
N THR A 83 8.37 -7.62 -28.81
CA THR A 83 7.88 -8.01 -30.13
C THR A 83 6.88 -9.14 -29.98
N TYR A 84 5.70 -9.02 -30.60
CA TYR A 84 4.67 -10.05 -30.48
C TYR A 84 3.96 -10.29 -31.81
N GLN A 85 3.51 -11.53 -32.01
CA GLN A 85 2.79 -11.92 -33.21
C GLN A 85 1.97 -13.19 -32.99
N TYR A 86 0.95 -13.37 -33.84
CA TYR A 86 0.32 -14.68 -34.02
C TYR A 86 1.18 -15.57 -34.90
N PHE A 87 1.12 -16.88 -34.66
CA PHE A 87 1.73 -17.87 -35.52
C PHE A 87 0.96 -19.19 -35.43
N THR A 88 1.14 -20.05 -36.43
CA THR A 88 0.46 -21.36 -36.49
C THR A 88 1.43 -22.48 -36.17
N HIS A 89 1.07 -23.35 -35.25
CA HIS A 89 1.83 -24.55 -34.88
C HIS A 89 0.88 -25.73 -34.76
N GLN A 90 1.18 -26.86 -35.42
CA GLN A 90 0.29 -28.03 -35.48
C GLN A 90 -1.16 -27.71 -35.92
N GLY A 91 -1.32 -26.78 -36.86
CA GLY A 91 -2.63 -26.33 -37.33
C GLY A 91 -3.43 -25.48 -36.32
N LYS A 92 -2.86 -25.17 -35.16
CA LYS A 92 -3.47 -24.35 -34.11
C LYS A 92 -2.82 -22.97 -34.07
N ARG A 93 -3.65 -21.95 -33.86
CA ARG A 93 -3.23 -20.55 -33.77
C ARG A 93 -2.72 -20.25 -32.36
N LEU A 94 -1.49 -19.76 -32.25
CA LEU A 94 -0.83 -19.38 -31.01
C LEU A 94 -0.43 -17.91 -31.04
N TYR A 95 -0.05 -17.37 -29.88
CA TYR A 95 0.44 -16.01 -29.77
C TYR A 95 1.74 -15.98 -28.96
N ALA A 96 2.77 -15.34 -29.50
CA ALA A 96 4.06 -15.23 -28.85
C ALA A 96 4.36 -13.78 -28.51
N ILE A 97 4.88 -13.55 -27.31
CA ILE A 97 5.40 -12.27 -26.85
C ILE A 97 6.88 -12.48 -26.51
N LYS A 98 7.77 -11.93 -27.33
CA LYS A 98 9.21 -11.90 -27.10
C LYS A 98 9.59 -10.61 -26.37
N VAL A 99 10.22 -10.75 -25.23
CA VAL A 99 10.69 -9.65 -24.38
C VAL A 99 12.21 -9.61 -24.43
N THR A 100 12.78 -8.47 -24.81
CA THR A 100 14.23 -8.28 -24.79
C THR A 100 14.68 -7.89 -23.38
N LYS A 101 15.83 -8.42 -22.94
CA LYS A 101 16.51 -7.97 -21.72
C LYS A 101 16.72 -6.47 -21.76
N SER A 102 16.32 -5.78 -20.70
CA SER A 102 16.53 -4.35 -20.53
C SER A 102 17.87 -4.07 -19.87
N THR A 103 18.51 -2.97 -20.27
CA THR A 103 19.67 -2.39 -19.56
C THR A 103 19.26 -1.54 -18.36
N GLU A 104 18.01 -1.05 -18.36
CA GLU A 104 17.41 -0.31 -17.25
C GLU A 104 16.41 -1.17 -16.49
N LYS A 105 16.19 -0.83 -15.22
CA LYS A 105 15.25 -1.56 -14.38
C LYS A 105 13.81 -1.18 -14.74
N MET A 106 13.01 -2.19 -15.08
CA MET A 106 11.59 -2.07 -15.41
C MET A 106 10.75 -2.19 -14.15
N PHE A 107 9.69 -1.39 -14.06
CA PHE A 107 8.75 -1.42 -12.95
C PHE A 107 7.33 -1.58 -13.46
N LEU A 108 6.57 -2.44 -12.81
CA LEU A 108 5.12 -2.51 -12.97
C LEU A 108 4.47 -1.68 -11.87
N GLN A 109 3.95 -0.52 -12.23
CA GLN A 109 3.34 0.42 -11.27
C GLN A 109 4.23 0.70 -10.03
N GLY A 110 5.53 0.83 -10.23
CA GLY A 110 6.52 1.08 -9.16
C GLY A 110 7.06 -0.16 -8.45
N VAL A 111 6.58 -1.36 -8.78
CA VAL A 111 7.04 -2.62 -8.20
C VAL A 111 8.02 -3.31 -9.14
N ASP A 112 9.14 -3.78 -8.60
CA ASP A 112 10.15 -4.56 -9.33
C ASP A 112 9.85 -6.06 -9.25
N TYR A 113 9.97 -6.75 -10.38
CA TYR A 113 9.82 -8.18 -10.50
C TYR A 113 11.03 -8.78 -11.18
N LYS A 114 11.45 -9.96 -10.74
CA LYS A 114 12.49 -10.76 -11.38
C LYS A 114 12.05 -12.21 -11.56
N ARG A 115 12.54 -12.81 -12.64
CA ARG A 115 12.42 -14.24 -12.89
C ARG A 115 13.52 -15.00 -12.13
N VAL A 116 13.16 -16.09 -11.44
CA VAL A 116 14.09 -17.02 -10.78
C VAL A 116 13.56 -18.44 -11.02
N GLY A 117 14.26 -19.23 -11.84
CA GLY A 117 13.72 -20.47 -12.38
C GLY A 117 12.39 -20.24 -13.11
N ILE A 118 11.35 -20.98 -12.72
CA ILE A 118 9.98 -20.84 -13.27
C ILE A 118 9.11 -19.84 -12.49
N ASN A 119 9.64 -19.23 -11.44
CA ASN A 119 8.90 -18.34 -10.56
C ASN A 119 9.19 -16.87 -10.87
N ILE A 120 8.18 -16.03 -10.64
CA ILE A 120 8.34 -14.57 -10.62
C ILE A 120 8.33 -14.14 -9.16
N ILE A 121 9.45 -13.60 -8.70
CA ILE A 121 9.56 -13.00 -7.38
C ILE A 121 9.42 -11.49 -7.50
N GLN A 122 8.69 -10.92 -6.54
CA GLN A 122 8.74 -9.48 -6.31
C GLN A 122 10.07 -9.17 -5.64
N ILE A 123 10.79 -8.19 -6.17
CA ILE A 123 11.97 -7.65 -5.53
C ILE A 123 11.53 -6.34 -4.89
N ASP A 124 11.54 -6.32 -3.57
CA ASP A 124 11.24 -5.08 -2.87
C ASP A 124 12.27 -4.02 -3.26
N PRO A 125 11.84 -2.76 -3.47
CA PRO A 125 12.75 -1.69 -3.82
C PRO A 125 13.93 -1.63 -2.83
N PRO A 126 15.16 -1.30 -3.29
CA PRO A 126 16.29 -1.01 -2.40
C PRO A 126 15.97 0.03 -1.32
N ALA A 127 14.95 0.86 -1.56
CA ALA A 127 14.42 1.86 -0.64
C ALA A 127 13.90 1.32 0.70
N HIS A 128 13.78 0.00 0.91
CA HIS A 128 13.47 -0.57 2.24
C HIS A 128 14.71 -1.04 3.00
N ARG A 129 15.92 -0.88 2.45
CA ARG A 129 17.15 -1.22 3.16
C ARG A 129 17.52 -0.10 4.12
N PHE A 130 17.45 -0.41 5.40
CA PHE A 130 17.89 0.48 6.48
C PHE A 130 19.42 0.50 6.56
N ASN A 131 19.98 1.64 6.96
CA ASN A 131 21.41 1.80 7.17
C ASN A 131 21.88 0.91 8.32
N SER A 132 22.92 0.11 8.08
CA SER A 132 23.47 -0.82 9.08
C SER A 132 24.07 -0.13 10.31
N ARG A 133 24.45 1.14 10.18
CA ARG A 133 24.91 2.00 11.29
C ARG A 133 23.82 2.95 11.80
N GLY A 134 22.62 2.88 11.23
CA GLY A 134 21.45 3.66 11.62
C GLY A 134 20.82 3.15 12.91
N TYR A 135 19.68 3.73 13.28
CA TYR A 135 18.94 3.29 14.47
C TYR A 135 18.24 1.95 14.20
N SER A 136 18.75 0.87 14.80
CA SER A 136 18.29 -0.51 14.54
C SER A 136 16.81 -0.77 14.86
N ARG A 137 16.19 0.03 15.73
CA ARG A 137 14.75 -0.07 16.00
C ARG A 137 13.91 0.26 14.75
N LEU A 138 14.39 1.15 13.88
CA LEU A 138 13.66 1.54 12.66
C LEU A 138 13.45 0.35 11.72
N SER A 139 14.50 -0.45 11.50
CA SER A 139 14.40 -1.66 10.66
C SER A 139 13.53 -2.73 11.31
N THR A 140 13.62 -2.89 12.64
CA THR A 140 12.80 -3.83 13.40
C THR A 140 11.31 -3.47 13.31
N LEU A 141 10.96 -2.19 13.48
CA LEU A 141 9.58 -1.71 13.32
C LEU A 141 9.08 -1.89 11.89
N SER A 142 9.91 -1.56 10.90
CA SER A 142 9.56 -1.76 9.48
C SER A 142 9.29 -3.21 9.14
N GLN A 143 10.06 -4.14 9.72
CA GLN A 143 9.87 -5.58 9.52
C GLN A 143 8.60 -6.08 10.22
N SER A 144 8.31 -5.60 11.44
CA SER A 144 7.07 -5.91 12.16
C SER A 144 5.82 -5.46 11.36
N LEU A 145 5.87 -4.25 10.78
CA LEU A 145 4.83 -3.74 9.90
C LEU A 145 4.64 -4.63 8.67
N GLU A 146 5.72 -5.13 8.07
CA GLU A 146 5.65 -6.02 6.91
C GLU A 146 4.96 -7.34 7.25
N PHE A 147 5.36 -8.00 8.33
CA PHE A 147 4.70 -9.22 8.81
C PHE A 147 3.23 -8.98 9.16
N GLY A 148 2.90 -7.80 9.68
CA GLY A 148 1.55 -7.39 10.02
C GLY A 148 0.59 -7.22 8.84
N LYS A 149 1.09 -7.19 7.59
CA LYS A 149 0.27 -7.05 6.37
C LYS A 149 -0.48 -8.33 5.98
N ALA A 150 0.02 -9.51 6.36
CA ALA A 150 -0.60 -10.78 5.99
C ALA A 150 -2.01 -10.91 6.56
N ASN A 151 -2.99 -11.26 5.72
CA ASN A 151 -4.40 -11.42 6.08
C ASN A 151 -5.01 -10.15 6.72
N SER A 152 -4.62 -8.98 6.23
CA SER A 152 -5.13 -7.69 6.73
C SER A 152 -6.00 -6.97 5.72
N THR A 153 -6.74 -5.96 6.19
CA THR A 153 -7.56 -5.12 5.31
C THR A 153 -6.70 -4.26 4.38
N GLY A 154 -7.29 -3.77 3.29
CA GLY A 154 -6.60 -2.84 2.38
C GLY A 154 -6.14 -1.58 3.10
N SER A 155 -6.94 -1.08 4.04
CA SER A 155 -6.62 0.07 4.89
C SER A 155 -5.37 -0.14 5.75
N LYS A 156 -5.20 -1.31 6.38
CA LYS A 156 -4.01 -1.60 7.20
C LYS A 156 -2.74 -1.76 6.36
N ILE A 157 -2.86 -2.33 5.16
CA ILE A 157 -1.72 -2.44 4.23
C ILE A 157 -1.21 -1.04 3.86
N LYS A 158 -2.11 -0.14 3.42
CA LYS A 158 -1.74 1.25 3.10
C LYS A 158 -1.13 1.98 4.30
N PHE A 159 -1.72 1.79 5.48
CA PHE A 159 -1.20 2.34 6.73
C PHE A 159 0.25 1.89 6.98
N ALA A 160 0.51 0.59 6.87
CA ALA A 160 1.83 0.00 7.11
C ALA A 160 2.86 0.50 6.09
N GLU A 161 2.50 0.55 4.80
CA GLU A 161 3.38 1.07 3.74
C GLU A 161 3.78 2.53 3.98
N HIS A 162 2.86 3.38 4.43
CA HIS A 162 3.17 4.78 4.74
C HIS A 162 4.11 4.89 5.94
N TYR A 163 3.89 4.11 7.01
CA TYR A 163 4.78 4.07 8.16
C TYR A 163 6.19 3.60 7.80
N GLN A 164 6.31 2.56 6.96
CA GLN A 164 7.61 2.09 6.48
C GLN A 164 8.38 3.18 5.74
N ARG A 165 7.70 4.03 4.94
CA ARG A 165 8.32 5.19 4.28
C ARG A 165 8.80 6.24 5.29
N ILE A 166 8.03 6.52 6.33
CA ILE A 166 8.43 7.46 7.40
C ILE A 166 9.65 6.94 8.15
N LEU A 167 9.64 5.65 8.54
CA LEU A 167 10.79 5.00 9.18
C LEU A 167 12.03 5.06 8.29
N LYS A 168 11.86 4.91 6.97
CA LYS A 168 12.96 5.06 6.03
C LYS A 168 13.51 6.49 5.97
N ILE A 169 12.65 7.50 6.02
CA ILE A 169 13.09 8.90 6.10
C ILE A 169 13.84 9.15 7.41
N PHE A 170 13.38 8.60 8.53
CA PHE A 170 14.12 8.66 9.79
C PHE A 170 15.53 8.10 9.63
N ASP A 171 15.67 6.93 9.01
CA ASP A 171 16.95 6.28 8.77
C ASP A 171 17.87 7.08 7.83
N ASP A 172 17.34 7.55 6.69
CA ASP A 172 18.11 8.32 5.70
C ASP A 172 18.58 9.67 6.25
N MET A 173 17.74 10.32 7.06
CA MET A 173 18.00 11.66 7.60
C MET A 173 18.58 11.63 9.02
N GLY A 174 19.17 10.50 9.45
CA GLY A 174 19.67 10.34 10.83
C GLY A 174 20.68 11.40 11.29
N LEU A 175 21.52 11.91 10.37
CA LEU A 175 22.47 13.00 10.68
C LEU A 175 21.80 14.33 11.07
N PHE A 176 20.54 14.54 10.65
CA PHE A 176 19.75 15.72 11.03
C PHE A 176 18.81 15.42 12.18
N LEU A 177 18.23 14.22 12.19
CA LEU A 177 17.14 13.87 13.12
C LEU A 177 17.64 13.36 14.48
N TYR A 178 18.80 12.73 14.53
CA TYR A 178 19.37 12.18 15.77
C TYR A 178 20.91 12.12 15.75
N PRO A 179 21.61 13.24 15.47
CA PRO A 179 23.07 13.25 15.34
C PRO A 179 23.82 12.77 16.60
N ALA A 180 23.27 13.05 17.79
CA ALA A 180 23.81 12.63 19.08
C ALA A 180 23.24 11.28 19.59
N GLY A 181 22.43 10.60 18.77
CA GLY A 181 21.74 9.36 19.12
C GLY A 181 20.22 9.50 19.23
N PRO A 182 19.46 8.40 19.10
CA PRO A 182 18.00 8.42 18.98
C PRO A 182 17.27 8.83 20.27
N ASP A 183 17.94 8.73 21.43
CA ASP A 183 17.43 9.10 22.75
C ASP A 183 17.76 10.56 23.14
N GLN A 184 18.32 11.34 22.20
CA GLN A 184 18.58 12.77 22.39
C GLN A 184 17.78 13.58 21.37
N VAL A 185 17.19 14.68 21.83
CA VAL A 185 16.51 15.63 20.95
C VAL A 185 17.59 16.27 20.07
N THR A 186 17.34 16.32 18.75
CA THR A 186 18.27 16.96 17.83
C THR A 186 18.42 18.46 18.13
N ASP A 187 19.66 18.94 18.13
CA ASP A 187 20.01 20.35 18.22
C ASP A 187 20.00 21.03 16.84
N ASN A 188 19.86 20.25 15.77
CA ASN A 188 19.75 20.75 14.40
C ASN A 188 18.37 21.39 14.16
N PRO A 189 18.29 22.69 13.82
CA PRO A 189 17.01 23.38 13.62
C PRO A 189 16.15 22.78 12.51
N GLU A 190 16.74 22.43 11.37
CA GLU A 190 16.06 21.77 10.26
C GLU A 190 15.59 20.36 10.63
N GLY A 191 16.41 19.64 11.41
CA GLY A 191 16.09 18.34 12.00
C GLY A 191 14.87 18.41 12.92
N LEU A 192 14.77 19.44 13.77
CA LEU A 192 13.60 19.65 14.64
C LEU A 192 12.32 19.87 13.83
N VAL A 193 12.38 20.70 12.78
CA VAL A 193 11.24 20.93 11.89
C VAL A 193 10.84 19.65 11.17
N LEU A 194 11.82 18.93 10.62
CA LEU A 194 11.57 17.66 9.93
C LEU A 194 10.96 16.60 10.85
N ALA A 195 11.48 16.44 12.08
CA ALA A 195 10.93 15.51 13.06
C ALA A 195 9.45 15.80 13.37
N ARG A 196 9.07 17.08 13.49
CA ARG A 196 7.67 17.50 13.71
C ARG A 196 6.76 17.19 12.53
N ILE A 197 7.25 17.43 11.29
CA ILE A 197 6.51 17.12 10.06
C ILE A 197 6.29 15.61 9.94
N LEU A 198 7.33 14.82 10.17
CA LEU A 198 7.26 13.36 10.09
C LEU A 198 6.36 12.78 11.20
N PHE A 199 6.44 13.31 12.41
CA PHE A 199 5.54 12.95 13.50
C PHE A 199 4.08 13.23 13.14
N SER A 200 3.80 14.43 12.65
CA SER A 200 2.45 14.81 12.23
C SER A 200 1.94 13.89 11.11
N SER A 201 2.81 13.55 10.16
CA SER A 201 2.46 12.68 9.03
C SER A 201 2.06 11.27 9.46
N PHE A 202 2.74 10.65 10.44
CA PHE A 202 2.33 9.31 10.87
C PHE A 202 1.04 9.34 11.70
N VAL A 203 0.83 10.37 12.52
CA VAL A 203 -0.44 10.53 13.25
C VAL A 203 -1.61 10.78 12.28
N ASP A 204 -1.40 11.55 11.21
CA ASP A 204 -2.41 11.76 10.15
C ASP A 204 -2.73 10.47 9.39
N ASN A 205 -1.72 9.62 9.19
CA ASN A 205 -1.92 8.32 8.58
C ASN A 205 -2.76 7.38 9.48
N PHE A 206 -2.66 7.51 10.82
CA PHE A 206 -3.57 6.80 11.73
C PHE A 206 -5.02 7.30 11.58
N GLU A 207 -5.27 8.61 11.50
CA GLU A 207 -6.63 9.14 11.24
C GLU A 207 -7.18 8.67 9.88
N THR A 208 -6.31 8.65 8.87
CA THR A 208 -6.63 8.16 7.52
C THR A 208 -7.00 6.69 7.56
N TYR A 209 -6.25 5.85 8.30
CA TYR A 209 -6.58 4.46 8.51
C TYR A 209 -7.97 4.28 9.13
N MET A 210 -8.30 5.05 10.18
CA MET A 210 -9.62 4.95 10.83
C MET A 210 -10.76 5.27 9.85
N SER A 211 -10.56 6.27 8.99
CA SER A 211 -11.48 6.64 7.92
C SER A 211 -11.64 5.53 6.87
N ASP A 212 -10.51 4.99 6.39
CA ASP A 212 -10.46 3.97 5.36
C ASP A 212 -11.04 2.63 5.85
N LEU A 213 -10.75 2.23 7.08
CA LEU A 213 -11.34 1.04 7.69
C LEU A 213 -12.87 1.16 7.76
N LEU A 214 -13.37 2.31 8.23
CA LEU A 214 -14.80 2.56 8.30
C LEU A 214 -15.45 2.55 6.91
N TYR A 215 -14.77 3.12 5.91
CA TYR A 215 -15.18 3.05 4.52
C TYR A 215 -15.29 1.61 4.01
N GLU A 216 -14.27 0.77 4.27
CA GLU A 216 -14.27 -0.64 3.91
C GLU A 216 -15.40 -1.44 4.60
N ILE A 217 -15.69 -1.13 5.87
CA ILE A 217 -16.84 -1.70 6.59
C ILE A 217 -18.16 -1.38 5.87
N TYR A 218 -18.38 -0.12 5.47
CA TYR A 218 -19.60 0.24 4.75
C TYR A 218 -19.72 -0.41 3.37
N LEU A 219 -18.59 -0.60 2.67
CA LEU A 219 -18.59 -1.32 1.40
C LEU A 219 -18.89 -2.81 1.55
N SER A 220 -18.48 -3.42 2.67
CA SER A 220 -18.77 -4.84 2.96
C SER A 220 -20.26 -5.08 3.23
N ASN A 221 -20.96 -4.10 3.81
CA ASN A 221 -22.37 -4.22 4.14
C ASN A 221 -23.10 -2.88 4.01
N SER A 222 -23.74 -2.67 2.86
CA SER A 222 -24.49 -1.45 2.55
C SER A 222 -25.68 -1.18 3.49
N ASN A 223 -26.17 -2.18 4.23
CA ASN A 223 -27.22 -1.95 5.23
C ASN A 223 -26.76 -1.04 6.37
N LEU A 224 -25.45 -0.99 6.66
CA LEU A 224 -24.87 -0.12 7.69
C LEU A 224 -24.95 1.38 7.32
N LEU A 225 -25.23 1.69 6.06
CA LEU A 225 -25.47 3.07 5.59
C LEU A 225 -26.90 3.56 5.87
N LYS A 226 -27.85 2.66 6.19
CA LYS A 226 -29.24 3.03 6.44
C LYS A 226 -29.32 4.04 7.60
N SER A 227 -29.81 5.23 7.30
CA SER A 227 -29.90 6.33 8.24
C SER A 227 -31.01 7.30 7.84
N LYS A 228 -31.26 8.32 8.68
CA LYS A 228 -32.19 9.41 8.37
C LYS A 228 -31.58 10.47 7.45
N GLN A 229 -30.37 10.26 6.93
CA GLN A 229 -29.70 11.22 6.05
C GLN A 229 -30.47 11.39 4.75
N THR A 230 -30.72 12.63 4.37
CA THR A 230 -31.29 12.99 3.07
C THR A 230 -30.20 13.10 2.01
N VAL A 231 -30.52 12.70 0.78
CA VAL A 231 -29.69 12.92 -0.43
C VAL A 231 -30.53 13.70 -1.45
N THR A 232 -29.87 14.49 -2.29
CA THR A 232 -30.54 15.23 -3.38
C THR A 232 -30.74 14.31 -4.59
N ILE A 233 -31.69 14.66 -5.46
CA ILE A 233 -31.89 13.93 -6.73
C ILE A 233 -30.64 14.02 -7.60
N GLU A 234 -29.97 15.18 -7.62
CA GLU A 234 -28.72 15.39 -8.37
C GLU A 234 -27.62 14.41 -7.92
N GLU A 235 -27.43 14.22 -6.62
CA GLU A 235 -26.45 13.28 -6.07
C GLU A 235 -26.72 11.83 -6.50
N VAL A 236 -28.00 11.44 -6.56
CA VAL A 236 -28.40 10.10 -7.02
C VAL A 236 -28.17 9.95 -8.51
N LEU A 237 -28.54 10.96 -9.32
CA LEU A 237 -28.40 10.94 -10.79
C LEU A 237 -26.94 11.02 -11.25
N ASN A 238 -26.04 11.57 -10.43
CA ASN A 238 -24.61 11.59 -10.70
C ASN A 238 -23.93 10.22 -10.47
N CYS A 239 -24.63 9.24 -9.91
CA CYS A 239 -24.14 7.88 -9.75
C CYS A 239 -24.63 7.00 -10.92
N ALA A 240 -23.72 6.29 -11.59
CA ALA A 240 -24.05 5.42 -12.72
C ALA A 240 -24.90 4.22 -12.29
N ASP A 241 -24.70 3.72 -11.06
CA ASP A 241 -25.45 2.59 -10.52
C ASP A 241 -25.55 2.63 -8.98
N MET A 242 -26.26 1.65 -8.43
CA MET A 242 -26.44 1.50 -6.98
C MET A 242 -25.10 1.27 -6.25
N GLN A 243 -24.11 0.62 -6.88
CA GLN A 243 -22.81 0.39 -6.25
C GLN A 243 -22.01 1.70 -6.14
N GLU A 244 -22.05 2.53 -7.18
CA GLU A 244 -21.47 3.87 -7.16
C GLU A 244 -22.17 4.77 -6.14
N PHE A 245 -23.50 4.67 -6.04
CA PHE A 245 -24.26 5.38 -5.02
C PHE A 245 -23.89 4.94 -3.59
N VAL A 246 -23.72 3.63 -3.36
CA VAL A 246 -23.22 3.11 -2.08
C VAL A 246 -21.83 3.67 -1.77
N LYS A 247 -20.90 3.69 -2.74
CA LYS A 247 -19.57 4.29 -2.56
C LYS A 247 -19.65 5.78 -2.22
N TYR A 248 -20.52 6.52 -2.91
CA TYR A 248 -20.76 7.93 -2.64
C TYR A 248 -21.26 8.15 -1.20
N CYS A 249 -22.30 7.42 -0.77
CA CYS A 249 -22.84 7.51 0.58
C CYS A 249 -21.80 7.13 1.65
N SER A 250 -21.01 6.08 1.42
CA SER A 250 -19.92 5.67 2.30
C SER A 250 -18.89 6.80 2.49
N ARG A 251 -18.50 7.48 1.41
CA ARG A 251 -17.57 8.63 1.48
C ARG A 251 -18.16 9.79 2.29
N GLN A 252 -19.43 10.12 2.09
CA GLN A 252 -20.09 11.21 2.82
C GLN A 252 -20.16 10.95 4.33
N LYS A 253 -20.37 9.68 4.74
CA LYS A 253 -20.40 9.30 6.16
C LYS A 253 -19.01 9.40 6.80
N VAL A 254 -17.95 9.07 6.05
CA VAL A 254 -16.55 9.11 6.49
C VAL A 254 -15.97 10.52 6.54
N LEU A 255 -16.31 11.41 5.59
CA LEU A 255 -15.82 12.80 5.54
C LEU A 255 -16.11 13.63 6.80
N LYS A 256 -17.05 13.19 7.65
CA LYS A 256 -17.32 13.80 8.96
C LYS A 256 -16.19 13.63 9.99
N LEU A 257 -15.17 12.81 9.72
CA LEU A 257 -14.04 12.54 10.63
C LEU A 257 -13.04 13.72 10.74
N GLY A 258 -12.90 14.55 9.69
CA GLY A 258 -11.73 15.43 9.50
C GLY A 258 -11.54 16.64 10.45
N LYS A 259 -12.28 16.77 11.55
CA LYS A 259 -12.11 17.86 12.55
C LYS A 259 -12.35 17.45 14.01
N GLY A 260 -12.51 16.15 14.28
CA GLY A 260 -12.90 15.64 15.61
C GLY A 260 -11.74 15.04 16.40
N SER A 261 -11.97 14.78 17.69
CA SER A 261 -11.04 13.98 18.51
C SER A 261 -11.27 12.48 18.23
N VAL A 262 -10.27 11.62 18.48
CA VAL A 262 -10.42 10.16 18.28
C VAL A 262 -11.53 9.59 19.15
N LYS A 263 -11.70 10.11 20.37
CA LYS A 263 -12.83 9.80 21.26
C LYS A 263 -14.17 10.16 20.60
N GLY A 264 -14.28 11.35 20.00
CA GLY A 264 -15.46 11.74 19.23
C GLY A 264 -15.73 10.76 18.10
N PHE A 265 -14.70 10.43 17.32
CA PHE A 265 -14.81 9.49 16.21
C PHE A 265 -15.31 8.11 16.64
N VAL A 266 -14.72 7.52 17.69
CA VAL A 266 -15.16 6.20 18.19
C VAL A 266 -16.59 6.27 18.70
N ASN A 267 -16.98 7.33 19.42
CA ASN A 267 -18.34 7.49 19.93
C ASN A 267 -19.39 7.69 18.83
N ASP A 268 -19.05 8.47 17.81
CA ASP A 268 -19.96 8.83 16.72
C ASP A 268 -20.16 7.69 15.71
N ASN A 269 -19.25 6.71 15.69
CA ASN A 269 -19.26 5.60 14.74
C ASN A 269 -19.46 4.27 15.47
N LYS A 270 -20.72 3.83 15.53
CA LYS A 270 -21.13 2.57 16.17
C LYS A 270 -20.38 1.37 15.60
N GLU A 271 -20.06 1.41 14.31
CA GLU A 271 -19.34 0.37 13.60
C GLU A 271 -17.93 0.16 14.18
N ILE A 272 -17.30 1.22 14.68
CA ILE A 272 -16.00 1.17 15.35
C ILE A 272 -16.17 0.89 16.84
N SER A 273 -17.05 1.61 17.56
CA SER A 273 -17.19 1.41 19.01
C SER A 273 -17.66 0.00 19.39
N GLN A 274 -18.51 -0.62 18.59
CA GLN A 274 -18.96 -2.00 18.83
C GLN A 274 -17.89 -3.06 18.53
N LEU A 275 -16.70 -2.69 18.04
CA LEU A 275 -15.57 -3.62 18.03
C LEU A 275 -15.10 -3.93 19.45
N GLY A 276 -15.22 -2.97 20.37
CA GLY A 276 -14.93 -3.17 21.80
C GLY A 276 -13.49 -3.56 22.11
N VAL A 277 -12.54 -3.24 21.22
CA VAL A 277 -11.13 -3.63 21.35
C VAL A 277 -10.18 -2.51 21.74
N VAL A 278 -10.68 -1.28 21.85
CA VAL A 278 -9.89 -0.11 22.30
C VAL A 278 -10.41 0.31 23.67
N GLU A 279 -9.56 0.17 24.68
CA GLU A 279 -9.90 0.49 26.06
C GLU A 279 -9.88 2.00 26.32
N GLN A 280 -10.53 2.44 27.40
CA GLN A 280 -10.60 3.87 27.74
C GLN A 280 -9.21 4.48 27.99
N HIS A 281 -8.30 3.73 28.62
CA HIS A 281 -6.93 4.17 28.81
C HIS A 281 -6.21 4.34 27.46
N GLU A 282 -6.53 3.48 26.48
CA GLU A 282 -5.92 3.55 25.16
C GLU A 282 -6.40 4.76 24.37
N VAL A 283 -7.71 5.05 24.43
CA VAL A 283 -8.29 6.27 23.86
C VAL A 283 -7.62 7.51 24.46
N SER A 284 -7.39 7.53 25.78
CA SER A 284 -6.73 8.65 26.45
C SER A 284 -5.29 8.87 25.96
N GLU A 285 -4.55 7.80 25.69
CA GLU A 285 -3.18 7.92 25.17
C GLU A 285 -3.15 8.32 23.69
N ILE A 286 -4.10 7.85 22.88
CA ILE A 286 -4.25 8.33 21.51
C ILE A 286 -4.53 9.85 21.52
N GLU A 287 -5.44 10.33 22.36
CA GLU A 287 -5.75 11.77 22.46
C GLU A 287 -4.53 12.62 22.84
N LYS A 288 -3.67 12.11 23.73
CA LYS A 288 -2.37 12.73 24.06
C LYS A 288 -1.47 12.83 22.84
N ILE A 289 -1.32 11.75 22.06
CA ILE A 289 -0.57 11.74 20.79
C ILE A 289 -1.17 12.75 19.79
N MET A 290 -2.50 12.83 19.68
CA MET A 290 -3.20 13.79 18.83
C MET A 290 -2.91 15.25 19.25
N GLN A 291 -2.81 15.55 20.55
CA GLN A 291 -2.46 16.89 21.00
C GLN A 291 -1.03 17.28 20.64
N ILE A 292 -0.07 16.36 20.70
CA ILE A 292 1.28 16.62 20.20
C ILE A 292 1.24 16.95 18.71
N ARG A 293 0.52 16.14 17.91
CA ARG A 293 0.35 16.41 16.48
C ARG A 293 -0.29 17.78 16.25
N HIS A 294 -1.30 18.17 17.05
CA HIS A 294 -1.92 19.48 16.96
C HIS A 294 -0.90 20.60 17.17
N LEU A 295 -0.05 20.49 18.20
CA LEU A 295 1.02 21.46 18.43
C LEU A 295 1.98 21.54 17.23
N TYR A 296 2.41 20.40 16.71
CA TYR A 296 3.39 20.34 15.62
C TYR A 296 2.84 20.87 14.29
N ALA A 297 1.60 20.56 13.95
CA ALA A 297 0.98 20.95 12.69
C ALA A 297 0.43 22.40 12.69
N HIS A 298 -0.02 22.92 13.84
CA HIS A 298 -0.77 24.18 13.88
C HIS A 298 -0.19 25.25 14.82
N ARG A 299 0.75 24.89 15.70
CA ARG A 299 1.33 25.81 16.69
C ARG A 299 2.86 25.85 16.63
N ASN A 300 3.48 25.23 15.63
CA ASN A 300 4.94 25.11 15.50
C ASN A 300 5.61 24.54 16.78
N GLY A 301 4.91 23.66 17.50
CA GLY A 301 5.37 23.06 18.75
C GLY A 301 5.19 23.93 20.01
N VAL A 302 4.63 25.14 19.91
CA VAL A 302 4.42 26.03 21.06
C VAL A 302 3.23 25.56 21.89
N ILE A 303 3.47 25.24 23.15
CA ILE A 303 2.48 24.71 24.11
C ILE A 303 1.42 25.76 24.44
N ASP A 304 0.15 25.33 24.42
CA ASP A 304 -1.01 26.12 24.78
C ASP A 304 -1.77 25.55 25.99
N ASP A 305 -2.73 26.30 26.52
CA ASP A 305 -3.52 25.88 27.68
C ASP A 305 -4.27 24.57 27.45
N LYS A 306 -4.67 24.31 26.20
CA LYS A 306 -5.38 23.08 25.83
C LYS A 306 -4.48 21.86 25.94
N PHE A 307 -3.22 21.96 25.53
CA PHE A 307 -2.25 20.87 25.65
C PHE A 307 -1.99 20.49 27.11
N LEU A 308 -1.92 21.49 28.01
CA LEU A 308 -1.68 21.25 29.44
C LEU A 308 -2.79 20.43 30.12
N LEU A 309 -4.02 20.43 29.57
CA LEU A 309 -5.10 19.57 30.06
C LEU A 309 -4.79 18.07 29.88
N TYR A 310 -3.95 17.73 28.91
CA TYR A 310 -3.55 16.35 28.61
C TYR A 310 -2.22 15.96 29.27
N TYR A 311 -1.41 16.95 29.67
CA TYR A 311 -0.10 16.80 30.29
C TYR A 311 0.04 17.68 31.55
N PRO A 312 -0.79 17.44 32.59
CA PRO A 312 -0.85 18.32 33.75
C PRO A 312 0.46 18.28 34.56
N GLY A 313 1.02 19.45 34.82
CA GLY A 313 2.22 19.61 35.65
C GLY A 313 3.54 19.20 34.99
N LEU A 314 3.53 18.88 33.69
CA LEU A 314 4.72 18.45 32.95
C LEU A 314 5.38 19.56 32.14
N TYR A 315 4.61 20.59 31.76
CA TYR A 315 5.07 21.67 30.87
C TYR A 315 4.48 23.01 31.29
N ASN A 316 5.07 24.10 30.79
CA ASN A 316 4.55 25.46 30.94
C ASN A 316 4.02 26.03 29.61
N VAL A 317 3.08 26.97 29.70
CA VAL A 317 2.53 27.68 28.51
C VAL A 317 3.66 28.45 27.81
N ASN A 318 3.62 28.47 26.47
CA ASN A 318 4.63 29.08 25.58
C ASN A 318 6.00 28.37 25.54
N GLU A 319 6.20 27.28 26.27
CA GLU A 319 7.35 26.40 26.04
C GLU A 319 7.23 25.70 24.69
N ILE A 320 8.38 25.28 24.15
CA ILE A 320 8.45 24.52 22.92
C ILE A 320 8.48 23.04 23.27
N HIS A 321 7.44 22.31 22.88
CA HIS A 321 7.43 20.87 22.97
C HIS A 321 8.48 20.27 22.00
N SER A 322 9.25 19.32 22.50
CA SER A 322 10.21 18.53 21.75
C SER A 322 10.13 17.07 22.15
N MET A 323 10.61 16.18 21.28
CA MET A 323 10.71 14.76 21.56
C MET A 323 11.86 14.16 20.78
N THR A 324 12.38 13.07 21.32
CA THR A 324 13.41 12.25 20.69
C THR A 324 12.81 11.37 19.58
N ILE A 325 13.68 10.81 18.74
CA ILE A 325 13.24 9.87 17.70
C ILE A 325 12.86 8.52 18.32
N ALA A 326 13.47 8.15 19.44
CA ALA A 326 13.05 6.99 20.24
C ALA A 326 11.61 7.13 20.74
N GLU A 327 11.24 8.27 21.36
CA GLU A 327 9.87 8.54 21.81
C GLU A 327 8.87 8.61 20.64
N SER A 328 9.30 9.15 19.49
CA SER A 328 8.49 9.13 18.26
C SER A 328 8.19 7.70 17.81
N CYS A 329 9.19 6.81 17.86
CA CYS A 329 9.04 5.40 17.53
C CYS A 329 8.11 4.66 18.50
N GLU A 330 8.14 4.99 19.80
CA GLU A 330 7.22 4.43 20.79
C GLU A 330 5.76 4.78 20.49
N LYS A 331 5.50 6.04 20.13
CA LYS A 331 4.15 6.50 19.76
C LYS A 331 3.67 5.87 18.45
N LEU A 332 4.59 5.72 17.48
CA LEU A 332 4.32 5.03 16.22
C LEU A 332 3.97 3.55 16.46
N GLU A 333 4.75 2.85 17.28
CA GLU A 333 4.51 1.45 17.65
C GLU A 333 3.19 1.29 18.42
N TYR A 334 2.90 2.21 19.34
CA TYR A 334 1.64 2.25 20.07
C TYR A 334 0.44 2.34 19.12
N LEU A 335 0.43 3.30 18.19
CA LEU A 335 -0.64 3.42 17.19
C LEU A 335 -0.72 2.18 16.27
N THR A 336 0.41 1.59 15.92
CA THR A 336 0.46 0.35 15.12
C THR A 336 -0.25 -0.80 15.83
N ASN A 337 -0.08 -0.92 17.14
CA ASN A 337 -0.77 -1.94 17.95
C ASN A 337 -2.28 -1.71 18.01
N ILE A 338 -2.72 -0.45 18.14
CA ILE A 338 -4.15 -0.09 18.08
C ILE A 338 -4.75 -0.47 16.71
N VAL A 339 -4.05 -0.13 15.62
CA VAL A 339 -4.44 -0.50 14.26
C VAL A 339 -4.57 -2.01 14.11
N ALA A 340 -3.59 -2.79 14.61
CA ALA A 340 -3.65 -4.24 14.53
C ALA A 340 -4.85 -4.84 15.29
N LYS A 341 -5.18 -4.29 16.46
CA LYS A 341 -6.37 -4.71 17.24
C LYS A 341 -7.67 -4.41 16.48
N LEU A 342 -7.82 -3.18 15.99
CA LEU A 342 -9.00 -2.74 15.25
C LEU A 342 -9.20 -3.53 13.96
N ASP A 343 -8.14 -3.69 13.18
CA ASP A 343 -8.15 -4.43 11.93
C ASP A 343 -8.64 -5.86 12.12
N LYS A 344 -8.02 -6.58 13.06
CA LYS A 344 -8.38 -7.97 13.35
C LYS A 344 -9.85 -8.08 13.79
N ALA A 345 -10.30 -7.18 14.66
CA ALA A 345 -11.68 -7.17 15.13
C ALA A 345 -12.67 -6.86 14.00
N ALA A 346 -12.34 -5.93 13.12
CA ALA A 346 -13.17 -5.55 11.99
C ALA A 346 -13.26 -6.67 10.95
N VAL A 347 -12.15 -7.32 10.61
CA VAL A 347 -12.13 -8.50 9.73
C VAL A 347 -13.01 -9.61 10.29
N MET A 348 -12.89 -9.91 11.57
CA MET A 348 -13.70 -10.97 12.21
C MET A 348 -15.19 -10.62 12.25
N LYS A 349 -15.54 -9.38 12.60
CA LYS A 349 -16.93 -8.96 12.81
C LYS A 349 -17.69 -8.67 11.52
N TYR A 350 -17.02 -8.06 10.55
CA TYR A 350 -17.65 -7.59 9.29
C TYR A 350 -17.27 -8.44 8.08
N HIS A 351 -16.48 -9.50 8.26
CA HIS A 351 -16.05 -10.40 7.18
C HIS A 351 -15.39 -9.65 6.01
N LEU A 352 -14.53 -8.68 6.34
CA LEU A 352 -13.81 -7.89 5.35
C LEU A 352 -12.87 -8.77 4.53
N ALA A 353 -12.71 -8.46 3.24
CA ALA A 353 -11.74 -9.14 2.39
C ALA A 353 -10.32 -8.85 2.92
N SER A 354 -9.62 -9.90 3.32
CA SER A 354 -8.22 -9.86 3.74
C SER A 354 -7.32 -10.20 2.56
N ASN A 355 -6.30 -9.39 2.30
CA ASN A 355 -5.32 -9.64 1.23
C ASN A 355 -4.16 -10.54 1.69
#